data_AF-A0A9X2Q549-F1
#
_entry.id   AF-A0A9X2Q549-F1
#
_cell.length_a   1.000
_cell.length_b   1.000
_cell.length_c   1.000
_cell.angle_alpha   90.00
_cell.angle_beta   90.00
_cell.angle_gamma   90.00
#
_symmetry.space_group_name_H-M   'P 1'
#
loop_
_entity.id
_entity.type
_entity.pdbx_description
1 polymer ?
#
loop_
_entity_poly.entity_id
_entity_poly.type
_entity_poly.pdbx_seq_one_letter_code
_entity_poly.pdbx_strand_id
1 'polypeptide(L)'
;MNDDHDLDWYRAQWNELVDVLAVEDSDAVVSEVRRLRKQAEALSVQREVLVEAGVENPEKALRMIENMADQLEELYAERDHPELPVKPEEETNGTSG
;
A
#
# COMPACT_ATOMS: atom_id res chain seq x y z
N MET A 1 -33.18 -23.70 24.67
CA MET A 1 -34.15 -22.61 24.45
C MET A 1 -34.33 -22.56 22.95
N ASN A 2 -35.47 -23.01 22.43
CA ASN A 2 -35.83 -22.71 21.04
C ASN A 2 -36.45 -21.33 21.12
N ASP A 3 -35.74 -20.32 20.62
CA ASP A 3 -36.35 -19.04 20.33
C ASP A 3 -37.35 -19.30 19.21
N ASP A 4 -38.62 -19.49 19.58
CA ASP A 4 -39.73 -19.61 18.63
C ASP A 4 -39.99 -18.21 18.10
N HIS A 5 -39.12 -17.78 17.18
CA HIS A 5 -39.26 -16.51 16.50
C HIS A 5 -40.51 -16.57 15.63
N ASP A 6 -41.38 -15.58 15.81
CA ASP A 6 -42.55 -15.45 14.96
C ASP A 6 -42.17 -15.01 13.54
N LEU A 7 -43.13 -15.13 12.63
CA LEU A 7 -42.92 -14.84 11.22
C LEU A 7 -42.61 -13.36 10.96
N ASP A 8 -43.05 -12.47 11.85
CA ASP A 8 -42.78 -11.04 11.75
C ASP A 8 -41.33 -10.71 12.14
N TRP A 9 -40.78 -11.40 13.13
CA TRP A 9 -39.35 -11.32 13.46
C TRP A 9 -38.48 -11.73 12.26
N TYR A 10 -38.78 -12.85 11.61
CA TYR A 10 -38.00 -13.30 10.44
C TYR A 10 -38.06 -12.29 9.28
N ARG A 11 -39.23 -11.67 9.05
CA ARG A 11 -39.38 -10.61 8.04
C ARG A 11 -38.55 -9.38 8.38
N ALA A 12 -38.55 -8.96 9.65
CA ALA A 12 -37.75 -7.81 10.09
C ALA A 12 -36.25 -8.07 9.89
N GLN A 13 -35.76 -9.25 10.30
CA GLN A 13 -34.37 -9.64 10.09
C GLN A 13 -33.99 -9.74 8.61
N TRP A 14 -34.91 -10.21 7.77
CA TRP A 14 -34.69 -10.28 6.34
C TRP A 14 -34.61 -8.89 5.69
N ASN A 15 -35.49 -7.97 6.08
CA ASN A 15 -35.46 -6.60 5.60
C ASN A 15 -34.19 -5.86 6.05
N GLU A 16 -33.75 -6.08 7.29
CA GLU A 16 -32.49 -5.53 7.80
C GLU A 16 -31.29 -6.04 6.98
N LEU A 17 -31.26 -7.34 6.66
CA LEU A 17 -30.19 -7.90 5.84
C LEU A 17 -30.15 -7.32 4.42
N VAL A 18 -31.32 -7.12 3.80
CA VAL A 18 -31.45 -6.47 2.49
C VAL A 18 -30.93 -5.03 2.54
N ASP A 19 -31.26 -4.28 3.59
CA ASP A 19 -30.82 -2.90 3.80
C ASP A 19 -29.30 -2.81 4.03
N VAL A 20 -28.76 -3.66 4.91
CA VAL A 20 -27.31 -3.71 5.22
C VAL A 20 -26.49 -4.05 3.98
N LEU A 21 -26.98 -4.98 3.15
CA LEU A 21 -26.33 -5.34 1.90
C LEU A 21 -26.60 -4.33 0.77
N ALA A 22 -27.48 -3.34 1.01
CA ALA A 22 -27.93 -2.35 0.04
C ALA A 22 -28.37 -2.97 -1.29
N VAL A 23 -29.09 -4.10 -1.22
CA VAL A 23 -29.60 -4.80 -2.40
C VAL A 23 -31.06 -4.43 -2.69
N GLU A 24 -31.43 -4.47 -3.96
CA GLU A 24 -32.78 -4.07 -4.39
C GLU A 24 -33.86 -5.06 -3.97
N ASP A 25 -33.52 -6.35 -3.87
CA ASP A 25 -34.44 -7.41 -3.47
C ASP A 25 -33.75 -8.57 -2.71
N SER A 26 -34.60 -9.45 -2.19
CA SER A 26 -34.23 -10.66 -1.46
C SER A 26 -33.39 -11.65 -2.26
N ASP A 27 -33.59 -11.69 -3.58
CA ASP A 27 -32.98 -12.69 -4.45
C ASP A 27 -31.51 -12.33 -4.73
N ALA A 28 -31.19 -11.04 -4.67
CA ALA A 28 -29.84 -10.52 -4.81
C ALA A 28 -28.94 -10.76 -3.57
N VAL A 29 -29.51 -10.99 -2.38
CA VAL A 29 -28.78 -11.15 -1.10
C VAL A 29 -27.65 -12.18 -1.21
N VAL A 30 -27.95 -13.38 -1.71
CA VAL A 30 -26.96 -14.47 -1.79
C VAL A 30 -25.83 -14.13 -2.76
N SER A 31 -26.17 -13.50 -3.88
CA SER A 31 -25.19 -13.07 -4.88
C SER A 31 -24.27 -11.99 -4.30
N GLU A 32 -24.83 -11.06 -3.54
CA GLU A 32 -24.09 -9.97 -2.90
C GLU A 32 -23.16 -10.49 -1.79
N VAL A 33 -23.64 -11.39 -0.93
CA VAL A 33 -22.80 -12.05 0.09
C VAL A 33 -21.63 -12.80 -0.56
N ARG A 34 -21.87 -13.51 -1.68
CA ARG A 34 -20.79 -14.19 -2.43
C ARG A 34 -19.79 -13.19 -3.01
N ARG A 35 -20.27 -12.05 -3.51
CA ARG A 35 -19.43 -10.96 -4.04
C ARG A 35 -18.54 -10.37 -2.95
N LEU A 36 -19.11 -10.05 -1.78
CA LEU A 36 -18.40 -9.53 -0.62
C LEU A 36 -17.38 -10.54 -0.08
N ARG A 37 -17.74 -11.83 -0.01
CA ARG A 37 -16.81 -12.89 0.43
C ARG A 37 -15.57 -12.95 -0.47
N LYS A 38 -15.76 -12.94 -1.79
CA LYS A 38 -14.64 -12.92 -2.75
C LYS A 38 -13.76 -11.69 -2.60
N GLN A 39 -14.35 -10.52 -2.35
CA GLN A 39 -13.59 -9.29 -2.11
C GLN A 39 -12.78 -9.37 -0.81
N ALA A 40 -13.38 -9.87 0.26
CA ALA A 40 -12.69 -10.07 1.53
C ALA A 40 -11.53 -11.06 1.41
N GLU A 41 -11.73 -12.19 0.71
CA GLU A 41 -10.67 -13.16 0.40
C GLU A 41 -9.52 -12.49 -0.38
N ALA A 42 -9.83 -11.71 -1.43
CA ALA A 42 -8.82 -11.00 -2.22
C ALA A 42 -8.05 -9.95 -1.40
N LEU A 43 -8.76 -9.16 -0.57
CA LEU A 43 -8.14 -8.17 0.32
C LEU A 43 -7.25 -8.84 1.38
N SER A 44 -7.66 -10.01 1.90
CA SER A 44 -6.86 -10.76 2.86
C SER A 44 -5.54 -11.23 2.24
N VAL A 45 -5.57 -11.77 1.02
CA VAL A 45 -4.36 -12.19 0.30
C VAL A 45 -3.45 -11.00 0.01
N GLN A 46 -4.01 -9.87 -0.45
CA GLN A 46 -3.22 -8.66 -0.69
C GLN A 46 -2.56 -8.15 0.59
N ARG A 47 -3.28 -8.18 1.72
CA ARG A 47 -2.74 -7.79 3.01
C ARG A 47 -1.61 -8.72 3.45
N GLU A 48 -1.74 -10.03 3.26
CA GLU A 48 -0.69 -10.99 3.60
C GLU A 48 0.61 -10.72 2.82
N VAL A 49 0.51 -10.40 1.53
CA VAL A 49 1.67 -9.99 0.72
C VAL A 49 2.33 -8.70 1.26
N LEU A 50 1.52 -7.71 1.68
CA LEU A 50 2.06 -6.48 2.26
C LEU A 50 2.70 -6.69 3.64
N VAL A 51 2.15 -7.61 4.45
CA VAL A 51 2.72 -8.07 5.72
C VAL A 51 4.07 -8.71 5.50
N GLU A 52 4.16 -9.66 4.57
CA GLU A 52 5.40 -10.37 4.25
C GLU A 52 6.48 -9.40 3.74
N ALA A 53 6.08 -8.39 2.96
CA ALA A 53 6.97 -7.32 2.51
C ALA A 53 7.25 -6.23 3.58
N GLY A 54 6.65 -6.31 4.77
CA GLY A 54 6.87 -5.35 5.88
C GLY A 54 6.29 -3.95 5.65
N VAL A 55 5.37 -3.82 4.68
CA VAL A 55 4.79 -2.56 4.16
C VAL A 55 3.28 -2.45 4.41
N GLU A 56 2.79 -3.08 5.49
CA GLU A 56 1.37 -3.06 5.87
C GLU A 56 0.77 -1.66 6.05
N ASN A 57 1.62 -0.68 6.36
CA ASN A 57 1.22 0.71 6.50
C ASN A 57 1.61 1.48 5.22
N PRO A 58 0.64 1.99 4.45
CA PRO A 58 0.91 2.66 3.18
C PRO A 58 1.76 3.93 3.35
N GLU A 59 1.60 4.67 4.45
CA GLU A 59 2.43 5.86 4.72
C GLU A 59 3.90 5.49 4.99
N LYS A 60 4.15 4.37 5.65
CA LYS A 60 5.49 3.81 5.87
C LYS A 60 6.08 3.31 4.55
N ALA A 61 5.29 2.63 3.73
CA ALA A 61 5.71 2.18 2.40
C ALA A 61 6.11 3.37 1.52
N LEU A 62 5.31 4.44 1.51
CA LEU A 62 5.61 5.66 0.77
C LEU A 62 6.92 6.30 1.24
N ARG A 63 7.12 6.45 2.56
CA ARG A 63 8.37 6.97 3.11
C ARG A 63 9.58 6.10 2.74
N MET A 64 9.44 4.78 2.72
CA MET A 64 10.53 3.90 2.28
C MET A 64 10.88 4.14 0.81
N ILE A 65 9.88 4.31 -0.06
CA ILE A 65 10.07 4.61 -1.48
C ILE A 65 10.74 5.98 -1.67
N GLU A 66 10.30 7.01 -0.96
CA GLU A 66 10.88 8.35 -1.00
C GLU A 66 12.36 8.33 -0.58
N ASN A 67 12.69 7.69 0.56
CA ASN A 67 14.08 7.55 1.00
C ASN A 67 14.95 6.79 -0.01
N MET A 68 14.41 5.75 -0.66
CA MET A 68 15.15 5.02 -1.70
C MET A 68 15.38 5.87 -2.95
N ALA A 69 14.45 6.74 -3.30
CA ALA A 69 14.62 7.68 -4.42
C ALA A 69 15.72 8.71 -4.11
N ASP A 70 15.70 9.28 -2.91
CA ASP A 70 16.72 10.25 -2.46
C ASP A 70 18.12 9.62 -2.45
N GLN A 71 18.26 8.40 -1.93
CA GLN A 71 19.53 7.65 -1.92
C GLN A 71 20.05 7.37 -3.34
N LEU A 72 19.15 7.08 -4.29
CA LEU A 72 19.54 6.88 -5.68
C LEU A 72 20.01 8.19 -6.32
N GLU A 73 19.33 9.30 -6.06
CA GLU A 73 19.72 10.61 -6.56
C GLU A 73 21.10 11.03 -6.04
N GLU A 74 21.37 10.82 -4.74
CA GLU A 74 22.68 11.06 -4.13
C GLU A 74 23.79 10.21 -4.81
N LEU A 75 23.54 8.92 -5.02
CA LEU A 75 24.48 8.02 -5.69
C LEU A 75 24.77 8.42 -7.15
N TYR A 76 23.78 8.93 -7.88
CA TYR A 76 24.01 9.46 -9.23
C TYR A 76 24.78 10.78 -9.22
N ALA A 77 24.49 11.67 -8.27
CA ALA A 77 25.20 12.93 -8.12
C ALA A 77 26.69 12.72 -7.77
N GLU A 78 27.00 11.77 -6.89
CA GLU A 78 28.38 11.38 -6.58
C GLU A 78 29.12 10.81 -7.79
N ARG A 79 28.43 10.00 -8.61
CA ARG A 79 29.02 9.40 -9.82
C ARG A 79 29.29 10.41 -10.92
N ASP A 80 28.49 11.47 -11.01
CA ASP A 80 28.65 12.57 -11.97
C ASP A 80 29.68 13.61 -11.50
N HIS A 81 30.20 13.48 -10.27
CA HIS A 81 31.34 14.21 -9.73
C HIS A 81 32.57 13.30 -9.49
N PRO A 82 33.17 12.69 -10.53
CA PRO A 82 34.49 12.10 -10.37
C PRO A 82 35.47 13.24 -10.05
N GLU A 83 36.17 13.12 -8.93
CA GLU A 83 37.18 14.05 -8.41
C GLU A 83 37.80 14.90 -9.52
N LEU A 84 37.47 16.20 -9.54
CA LEU A 84 38.14 17.14 -10.42
C LEU A 84 39.64 17.03 -10.12
N PRO A 85 40.50 16.74 -11.12
CA PRO A 85 41.91 16.62 -10.88
C PRO A 85 42.41 17.96 -10.36
N VAL A 86 42.85 17.98 -9.11
CA VAL A 86 43.58 19.09 -8.52
C VAL A 86 44.80 19.27 -9.41
N LYS A 87 44.78 20.27 -10.29
CA LYS A 87 45.93 20.58 -11.13
C LYS A 87 47.09 20.87 -10.18
N PRO A 88 48.21 20.13 -10.28
CA PRO A 88 49.38 20.46 -9.49
C PRO A 88 49.80 21.88 -9.89
N GLU A 89 49.79 22.79 -8.92
CA GLU A 89 50.34 24.13 -9.11
C GLU A 89 51.76 23.96 -9.61
N GLU A 90 52.01 24.46 -10.82
CA GLU A 90 53.29 24.38 -11.50
C GLU A 90 54.35 24.98 -10.58
N GLU A 91 55.32 24.16 -10.17
CA GLU A 91 56.58 24.64 -9.62
C GLU A 91 57.17 25.63 -10.63
N THR A 92 57.00 26.94 -10.40
CA THR A 92 57.75 27.97 -11.11
C THR A 92 59.17 27.95 -10.57
N ASN A 93 59.93 26.98 -11.01
CA ASN A 93 61.37 26.94 -10.86
C ASN A 93 61.96 27.86 -11.93
N GLY A 94 62.56 28.99 -11.54
CA GLY A 94 63.32 29.80 -12.51
C GLY A 94 63.60 31.26 -12.13
N THR A 95 64.81 31.47 -11.59
CA THR A 95 65.78 32.48 -12.07
C THR A 95 65.59 33.97 -11.77
N SER A 96 66.51 34.50 -10.95
CA SER A 96 67.30 35.75 -11.08
C SER A 96 67.51 36.36 -9.69
N GLY A 97 68.70 36.71 -9.21
CA GLY A 97 70.07 36.73 -9.69
C GLY A 97 70.94 37.35 -8.60
#